data_AF-A0A4Y3L0I3-F1
#
_entry.id   AF-A0A4Y3L0I3-F1
#
_cell.length_a   1.000
_cell.length_b   1.000
_cell.length_c   1.000
_cell.angle_alpha   90.00
_cell.angle_beta   90.00
_cell.angle_gamma   90.00
#
_symmetry.space_group_name_H-M   'P 1'
#
loop_
_entity.id
_entity.type
_entity.pdbx_description
1 polymer ?
#
loop_
_entity_poly.entity_id
_entity_poly.type
_entity_poly.pdbx_seq_one_letter_code
_entity_poly.pdbx_strand_id
1 'polypeptide(L)'
;MSEIPVVSTDDPSAVHPPAADVPRARTDAPDVAESDVAVLAEQLGRPPRGVVGIAARCVCGRPLVVRTAPRLDDGTPFPTTYYLTCPPAVAAVSTLEASGLMKELTARLAEDEELARAYRSAHEAYLRDREALGEVPEIAGVSAGGMPTRVKCLHVLVGHALAAGPGVNPVGDEVLVMLRDAWRPDRCTC
;
A
#
# COMPACT_ATOMS: atom_id res chain seq x y z
N MET A 1 23.99 -12.62 -45.77
CA MET A 1 24.33 -11.91 -44.51
C MET A 1 23.24 -10.89 -44.27
N SER A 2 22.11 -11.35 -43.71
CA SER A 2 20.92 -10.52 -43.53
C SER A 2 21.02 -9.84 -42.18
N GLU A 3 21.12 -8.51 -42.20
CA GLU A 3 21.13 -7.69 -40.99
C GLU A 3 19.76 -7.76 -40.32
N ILE A 4 19.76 -8.12 -39.04
CA ILE A 4 18.58 -8.13 -38.18
C ILE A 4 18.45 -6.71 -37.62
N PRO A 5 17.32 -6.02 -37.76
CA PRO A 5 17.16 -4.69 -37.20
C PRO A 5 17.03 -4.81 -35.67
N VAL A 6 17.87 -4.05 -34.98
CA VAL A 6 17.86 -3.92 -33.52
C VAL A 6 16.57 -3.20 -33.13
N VAL A 7 15.72 -3.88 -32.37
CA VAL A 7 14.57 -3.24 -31.71
C VAL A 7 15.13 -2.24 -30.68
N SER A 8 14.78 -0.98 -30.88
CA SER A 8 15.04 0.09 -29.91
C SER A 8 14.24 -0.22 -28.65
N THR A 9 14.92 -0.48 -27.54
CA THR A 9 14.30 -0.50 -26.21
C THR A 9 13.95 0.93 -25.85
N ASP A 10 12.66 1.24 -25.83
CA ASP A 10 12.13 2.47 -25.25
C ASP A 10 12.78 2.76 -23.88
N ASP A 11 13.06 4.05 -23.68
CA ASP A 11 13.68 4.66 -22.52
C ASP A 11 12.91 4.30 -21.22
N PRO A 12 13.48 3.57 -20.25
CA PRO A 12 12.76 3.02 -19.11
C PRO A 12 12.59 4.01 -17.95
N SER A 13 12.64 5.32 -18.22
CA SER A 13 12.13 6.32 -17.28
C SER A 13 10.60 6.19 -17.21
N ALA A 14 10.12 5.12 -16.58
CA ALA A 14 8.72 4.92 -16.30
C ALA A 14 8.32 5.94 -15.25
N VAL A 15 7.87 7.09 -15.76
CA VAL A 15 7.13 8.12 -15.05
C VAL A 15 6.07 7.41 -14.19
N HIS A 16 6.04 7.77 -12.91
CA HIS A 16 5.01 7.32 -11.97
C HIS A 16 3.63 7.35 -12.64
N PRO A 17 2.81 6.26 -12.61
CA PRO A 17 1.55 6.25 -13.34
C PRO A 17 0.67 7.45 -12.97
N PRO A 18 0.00 8.08 -13.95
CA PRO A 18 -0.86 9.21 -13.66
C PRO A 18 -2.01 8.74 -12.75
N ALA A 19 -2.46 9.63 -11.86
CA ALA A 19 -3.50 9.33 -10.86
C ALA A 19 -4.85 8.86 -11.46
N ALA A 20 -5.06 9.05 -12.77
CA ALA A 20 -6.22 8.54 -13.51
C ALA A 20 -6.12 7.04 -13.80
N ASP A 21 -4.89 6.50 -13.90
CA ASP A 21 -4.64 5.09 -14.19
C ASP A 21 -4.62 4.21 -12.93
N VAL A 22 -4.51 4.79 -11.74
CA VAL A 22 -4.52 4.02 -10.50
C VAL A 22 -5.95 3.60 -10.15
N PRO A 23 -6.27 2.30 -10.09
CA PRO A 23 -7.59 1.83 -9.67
C PRO A 23 -7.95 2.34 -8.26
N ARG A 24 -9.21 2.76 -8.06
CA ARG A 24 -9.64 3.38 -6.80
C ARG A 24 -10.52 2.45 -5.95
N ALA A 25 -10.20 2.35 -4.67
CA ALA A 25 -11.10 1.78 -3.67
C ALA A 25 -12.12 2.82 -3.20
N ARG A 26 -13.16 2.36 -2.50
CA ARG A 26 -14.04 3.26 -1.74
C ARG A 26 -13.32 3.70 -0.46
N THR A 27 -13.24 4.99 -0.21
CA THR A 27 -12.60 5.57 0.98
C THR A 27 -13.59 6.30 1.90
N ASP A 28 -14.79 6.59 1.38
CA ASP A 28 -15.91 7.19 2.09
C ASP A 28 -16.67 6.13 2.90
N ALA A 29 -16.28 5.95 4.17
CA ALA A 29 -17.02 5.11 5.12
C ALA A 29 -16.85 5.54 6.59
N PRO A 30 -17.88 5.33 7.44
CA PRO A 30 -17.95 5.75 8.85
C PRO A 30 -17.08 4.88 9.78
N ASP A 31 -17.16 5.15 11.09
CA ASP A 31 -16.55 4.39 12.19
C ASP A 31 -16.68 2.86 12.03
N VAL A 32 -15.74 2.12 12.64
CA VAL A 32 -15.61 0.66 12.55
C VAL A 32 -16.90 -0.03 13.03
N ALA A 33 -17.60 -0.72 12.13
CA ALA A 33 -18.79 -1.48 12.50
C ALA A 33 -18.41 -2.86 13.09
N GLU A 34 -19.28 -3.44 13.93
CA GLU A 34 -19.08 -4.82 14.43
C GLU A 34 -18.94 -5.84 13.30
N SER A 35 -19.69 -5.65 12.20
CA SER A 35 -19.57 -6.47 11.00
C SER A 35 -18.19 -6.35 10.34
N ASP A 36 -17.53 -5.19 10.44
CA ASP A 36 -16.17 -5.03 9.94
C ASP A 36 -15.18 -5.85 10.78
N VAL A 37 -15.34 -5.84 12.11
CA VAL A 37 -14.49 -6.64 13.02
C VAL A 37 -14.62 -8.14 12.72
N ALA A 38 -15.84 -8.62 12.47
CA ALA A 38 -16.08 -10.02 12.10
C ALA A 38 -15.40 -10.38 10.77
N VAL A 39 -15.54 -9.52 9.74
CA VAL A 39 -14.88 -9.73 8.45
C VAL A 39 -13.36 -9.66 8.58
N LEU A 40 -12.82 -8.72 9.36
CA LEU A 40 -11.38 -8.64 9.61
C LEU A 40 -10.86 -9.91 10.31
N ALA A 41 -11.61 -10.45 11.29
CA ALA A 41 -11.23 -11.68 11.96
C ALA A 41 -11.17 -12.88 11.00
N GLU A 42 -12.15 -12.99 10.11
CA GLU A 42 -12.18 -13.99 9.02
C GLU A 42 -10.99 -13.82 8.08
N GLN A 43 -10.76 -12.61 7.57
CA GLN A 43 -9.70 -12.29 6.62
C GLN A 43 -8.29 -12.53 7.19
N LEU A 44 -8.09 -12.22 8.47
CA LEU A 44 -6.80 -12.36 9.16
C LEU A 44 -6.56 -13.75 9.73
N GLY A 45 -7.61 -14.57 9.86
CA GLY A 45 -7.57 -15.85 10.57
C GLY A 45 -7.31 -15.72 12.09
N ARG A 46 -7.49 -14.51 12.65
CA ARG A 46 -7.28 -14.17 14.06
C ARG A 46 -8.05 -12.90 14.43
N PRO A 47 -8.36 -12.66 15.72
CA PRO A 47 -8.96 -11.40 16.14
C PRO A 47 -8.10 -10.20 15.70
N PRO A 48 -8.70 -9.16 15.09
CA PRO A 48 -7.96 -7.97 14.70
C PRO A 48 -7.54 -7.17 15.95
N ARG A 49 -6.42 -6.46 15.88
CA ARG A 49 -5.84 -5.71 17.00
C ARG A 49 -5.71 -4.24 16.63
N GLY A 50 -5.96 -3.36 17.61
CA GLY A 50 -5.75 -1.92 17.48
C GLY A 50 -6.55 -1.28 16.34
N VAL A 51 -7.72 -1.82 15.97
CA VAL A 51 -8.53 -1.30 14.86
C VAL A 51 -9.13 0.05 15.27
N VAL A 52 -8.83 1.09 14.49
CA VAL A 52 -9.36 2.45 14.71
C VAL A 52 -10.12 3.00 13.51
N GLY A 53 -10.14 2.28 12.39
CA GLY A 53 -10.87 2.68 11.19
C GLY A 53 -10.75 1.66 10.06
N ILE A 54 -11.61 1.79 9.04
CA ILE A 54 -11.46 1.08 7.76
C ILE A 54 -11.02 2.12 6.72
N ALA A 55 -9.76 2.04 6.28
CA ALA A 55 -9.16 3.06 5.42
C ALA A 55 -9.53 2.89 3.94
N ALA A 56 -9.83 1.66 3.52
CA ALA A 56 -10.29 1.39 2.16
C ALA A 56 -11.22 0.19 2.13
N ARG A 57 -12.25 0.25 1.28
CA ARG A 57 -13.26 -0.80 1.10
C ARG A 57 -13.33 -1.28 -0.34
N CYS A 58 -13.67 -2.56 -0.46
CA CYS A 58 -14.04 -3.18 -1.72
C CYS A 58 -15.37 -2.59 -2.20
N VAL A 59 -15.69 -2.72 -3.48
CA VAL A 59 -17.00 -2.32 -4.03
C VAL A 59 -18.18 -3.04 -3.35
N CYS A 60 -17.97 -4.24 -2.79
CA CYS A 60 -18.98 -4.95 -1.98
C CYS A 60 -19.11 -4.44 -0.54
N GLY A 61 -18.28 -3.48 -0.11
CA GLY A 61 -18.28 -2.88 1.22
C GLY A 61 -17.34 -3.55 2.24
N ARG A 62 -16.82 -4.75 1.96
CA ARG A 62 -15.88 -5.44 2.85
C ARG A 62 -14.55 -4.67 2.98
N PRO A 63 -13.90 -4.68 4.16
CA PRO A 63 -12.58 -4.08 4.35
C PRO A 63 -11.54 -4.59 3.35
N LEU A 64 -10.82 -3.66 2.71
CA LEU A 64 -9.56 -3.93 2.01
C LEU A 64 -8.38 -3.61 2.91
N VAL A 65 -8.42 -2.42 3.54
CA VAL A 65 -7.35 -1.89 4.37
C VAL A 65 -7.94 -1.44 5.69
N VAL A 66 -7.41 -1.98 6.78
CA VAL A 66 -7.71 -1.52 8.13
C VAL A 66 -6.72 -0.42 8.54
N ARG A 67 -7.23 0.60 9.26
CA ARG A 67 -6.43 1.60 9.96
C ARG A 67 -6.21 1.16 11.40
N THR A 68 -4.97 1.11 11.84
CA THR A 68 -4.58 0.62 13.18
C THR A 68 -3.89 1.69 14.03
N ALA A 69 -4.14 1.64 15.34
CA ALA A 69 -3.50 2.49 16.33
C ALA A 69 -1.97 2.27 16.36
N PRO A 70 -1.18 3.31 16.61
CA PRO A 70 0.28 3.22 16.67
C PRO A 70 0.79 2.50 17.92
N ARG A 71 -0.08 2.26 18.90
CA ARG A 71 0.16 1.45 20.09
C ARG A 71 -1.04 0.54 20.33
N LEU A 72 -0.79 -0.73 20.62
CA LEU A 72 -1.83 -1.72 20.91
C LEU A 72 -2.25 -1.65 22.38
N ASP A 73 -3.37 -2.29 22.72
CA ASP A 73 -3.94 -2.28 24.08
C ASP A 73 -3.00 -2.85 25.16
N ASP A 74 -2.07 -3.74 24.77
CA ASP A 74 -1.03 -4.28 25.64
C ASP A 74 0.22 -3.36 25.77
N GLY A 75 0.15 -2.17 25.19
CA GLY A 75 1.23 -1.18 25.18
C GLY A 75 2.26 -1.39 24.07
N THR A 76 2.17 -2.45 23.26
CA THR A 76 3.16 -2.74 22.21
C THR A 76 3.14 -1.66 21.11
N PRO A 77 4.29 -1.05 20.75
CA PRO A 77 4.38 -0.18 19.58
C PRO A 77 4.03 -0.92 18.29
N PHE A 78 3.20 -0.33 17.44
CA PHE A 78 2.75 -0.91 16.20
C PHE A 78 2.91 0.08 15.04
N PRO A 79 4.04 0.01 14.29
CA PRO A 79 4.38 1.03 13.30
C PRO A 79 3.50 1.01 12.03
N THR A 80 2.82 -0.10 11.77
CA THR A 80 1.92 -0.24 10.62
C THR A 80 0.55 0.34 10.96
N THR A 81 0.17 1.43 10.30
CA THR A 81 -1.12 2.13 10.42
C THR A 81 -2.08 1.66 9.35
N TYR A 82 -1.61 1.33 8.15
CA TYR A 82 -2.44 0.83 7.05
C TYR A 82 -2.09 -0.62 6.77
N TYR A 83 -3.01 -1.54 7.09
CA TYR A 83 -2.78 -2.97 6.93
C TYR A 83 -3.78 -3.58 5.94
N LEU A 84 -3.26 -4.14 4.84
CA LEU A 84 -4.06 -4.80 3.80
C LEU A 84 -4.54 -6.16 4.30
N THR A 85 -5.85 -6.38 4.32
CA THR A 85 -6.47 -7.59 4.90
C THR A 85 -7.22 -8.45 3.89
N CYS A 86 -7.68 -7.88 2.77
CA CYS A 86 -8.44 -8.61 1.76
C CYS A 86 -7.64 -9.79 1.16
N PRO A 87 -8.06 -11.07 1.33
CA PRO A 87 -7.24 -12.22 0.95
C PRO A 87 -6.87 -12.28 -0.54
N PRO A 88 -7.77 -12.00 -1.50
CA PRO A 88 -7.40 -11.89 -2.92
C PRO A 88 -6.34 -10.81 -3.20
N ALA A 89 -6.47 -9.64 -2.57
CA ALA A 89 -5.50 -8.56 -2.73
C ALA A 89 -4.13 -8.94 -2.14
N VAL A 90 -4.14 -9.52 -0.93
CA VAL A 90 -2.94 -10.03 -0.26
C VAL A 90 -2.25 -11.10 -1.11
N ALA A 91 -3.00 -12.04 -1.68
CA ALA A 91 -2.46 -13.08 -2.54
C ALA A 91 -1.80 -12.50 -3.81
N ALA A 92 -2.50 -11.57 -4.49
CA ALA A 92 -1.97 -10.93 -5.70
C ALA A 92 -0.68 -10.13 -5.42
N VAL A 93 -0.64 -9.38 -4.31
CA VAL A 93 0.56 -8.66 -3.87
C VAL A 93 1.70 -9.62 -3.53
N SER A 94 1.43 -10.73 -2.84
CA SER A 94 2.45 -11.73 -2.50
C SER A 94 3.07 -12.38 -3.74
N THR A 95 2.27 -12.65 -4.78
CA THR A 95 2.78 -13.15 -6.06
C THR A 95 3.75 -12.15 -6.69
N LEU A 96 3.44 -10.85 -6.63
CA LEU A 96 4.30 -9.81 -7.17
C LEU A 96 5.57 -9.60 -6.32
N GLU A 97 5.49 -9.70 -5.00
CA GLU A 97 6.68 -9.65 -4.13
C GLU A 97 7.70 -10.75 -4.46
N ALA A 98 7.22 -11.93 -4.86
CA ALA A 98 8.05 -13.07 -5.22
C ALA A 98 8.81 -12.90 -6.56
N SER A 99 8.47 -11.89 -7.38
CA SER A 99 9.14 -11.68 -8.68
C SER A 99 10.51 -11.00 -8.58
N GLY A 100 10.85 -10.43 -7.42
CA GLY A 100 12.05 -9.59 -7.25
C GLY A 100 11.80 -8.09 -7.39
N LEU A 101 10.57 -7.68 -7.71
CA LEU A 101 10.18 -6.28 -7.95
C LEU A 101 10.62 -5.31 -6.83
N MET A 102 10.57 -5.73 -5.55
CA MET A 102 10.98 -4.86 -4.43
C MET A 102 12.45 -4.41 -4.52
N LYS A 103 13.33 -5.28 -5.03
CA LYS A 103 14.75 -4.93 -5.23
C LYS A 103 14.91 -3.93 -6.38
N GLU A 104 14.17 -4.12 -7.47
CA GLU A 104 14.16 -3.23 -8.63
C GLU A 104 13.65 -1.84 -8.27
N LEU A 105 12.51 -1.76 -7.57
CA LEU A 105 11.95 -0.50 -7.07
C LEU A 105 12.90 0.20 -6.08
N THR A 106 13.60 -0.56 -5.24
CA THR A 106 14.61 0.00 -4.34
C THR A 106 15.80 0.57 -5.10
N ALA A 107 16.27 -0.09 -6.16
CA ALA A 107 17.34 0.43 -7.02
C ALA A 107 16.89 1.72 -7.73
N ARG A 108 15.68 1.73 -8.28
CA ARG A 108 15.09 2.92 -8.92
C ARG A 108 15.02 4.13 -7.98
N LEU A 109 14.70 3.94 -6.70
CA LEU A 109 14.70 5.03 -5.72
C LEU A 109 16.06 5.71 -5.54
N ALA A 110 17.17 5.05 -5.89
CA ALA A 110 18.51 5.64 -5.85
C ALA A 110 18.87 6.40 -7.13
N GLU A 111 18.19 6.12 -8.24
CA GLU A 111 18.51 6.64 -9.58
C GLU A 111 17.52 7.74 -10.02
N ASP A 112 16.27 7.66 -9.56
CA ASP A 112 15.19 8.59 -9.89
C ASP A 112 14.92 9.56 -8.73
N GLU A 113 15.41 10.79 -8.87
CA GLU A 113 15.25 11.84 -7.87
C GLU A 113 13.80 12.29 -7.67
N GLU A 114 12.97 12.21 -8.70
CA GLU A 114 11.56 12.61 -8.64
C GLU A 114 10.76 11.55 -7.87
N LEU A 115 10.93 10.28 -8.20
CA LEU A 115 10.34 9.15 -7.48
C LEU A 115 10.78 9.17 -6.01
N ALA A 116 12.07 9.37 -5.73
CA ALA A 116 12.59 9.43 -4.37
C ALA A 116 11.99 10.59 -3.56
N ARG A 117 11.75 11.75 -4.21
CA ARG A 117 11.10 12.91 -3.58
C ARG A 117 9.63 12.62 -3.29
N ALA A 118 8.89 12.09 -4.25
CA ALA A 118 7.48 11.73 -4.06
C ALA A 118 7.30 10.64 -2.99
N TYR A 119 8.21 9.65 -2.93
CA TYR A 119 8.19 8.60 -1.91
C TYR A 119 8.57 9.13 -0.51
N ARG A 120 9.44 10.16 -0.41
CA ARG A 120 9.64 10.92 0.84
C ARG A 120 8.39 11.68 1.26
N SER A 121 7.69 12.33 0.33
CA SER A 121 6.41 12.99 0.66
C SER A 121 5.34 11.98 1.10
N ALA A 122 5.30 10.79 0.52
CA ALA A 122 4.44 9.69 0.97
C ALA A 122 4.76 9.26 2.41
N HIS A 123 6.06 9.14 2.73
CA HIS A 123 6.53 8.87 4.07
C HIS A 123 6.07 9.92 5.10
N GLU A 124 6.23 11.21 4.79
CA GLU A 124 5.80 12.31 5.66
C GLU A 124 4.28 12.34 5.83
N ALA A 125 3.51 12.07 4.77
CA ALA A 125 2.06 11.94 4.85
C ALA A 125 1.64 10.80 5.79
N TYR A 126 2.27 9.63 5.65
CA TYR A 126 2.05 8.49 6.52
C TYR A 126 2.34 8.83 8.00
N LEU A 127 3.45 9.52 8.28
CA LEU A 127 3.80 9.92 9.65
C LEU A 127 2.75 10.85 10.25
N ARG A 128 2.32 11.87 9.50
CA ARG A 128 1.26 12.80 9.92
C ARG A 128 -0.05 12.06 10.23
N ASP A 129 -0.45 11.14 9.38
CA ASP A 129 -1.69 10.36 9.57
C ASP A 129 -1.61 9.48 10.82
N ARG A 130 -0.45 8.92 11.11
CA ARG A 130 -0.25 8.10 12.31
C ARG A 130 -0.18 8.92 13.58
N GLU A 131 0.53 10.05 13.57
CA GLU A 131 0.65 10.95 14.72
C GLU A 131 -0.72 11.50 15.13
N ALA A 132 -1.63 11.69 14.17
CA ALA A 132 -3.03 12.02 14.45
C ALA A 132 -3.79 10.94 15.26
N LEU A 133 -3.28 9.70 15.32
CA LEU A 133 -3.80 8.62 16.17
C LEU A 133 -3.09 8.51 17.53
N GLY A 134 -1.98 9.23 17.72
CA GLY A 134 -1.18 9.21 18.94
C GLY A 134 0.32 9.14 18.68
N GLU A 135 1.09 9.78 19.55
CA GLU A 135 2.54 9.74 19.51
C GLU A 135 3.11 8.52 20.25
N VAL A 136 4.08 7.85 19.63
CA VAL A 136 4.74 6.65 20.16
C VAL A 136 6.25 6.82 19.94
N PRO A 137 7.00 7.28 20.96
CA PRO A 137 8.42 7.62 20.83
C PRO A 137 9.29 6.50 20.23
N GLU A 138 8.98 5.24 20.52
CA GLU A 138 9.72 4.05 20.07
C GLU A 138 9.70 3.87 18.54
N ILE A 139 8.73 4.47 17.85
CA ILE A 139 8.55 4.40 16.39
C ILE A 139 8.52 5.79 15.74
N ALA A 140 8.96 6.83 16.45
CA ALA A 140 9.05 8.19 15.93
C ALA A 140 9.90 8.22 14.64
N GLY A 141 9.42 8.91 13.61
CA GLY A 141 10.07 8.96 12.29
C GLY A 141 10.08 7.64 11.51
N VAL A 142 9.60 6.52 12.07
CA VAL A 142 9.58 5.22 11.39
C VAL A 142 8.23 5.00 10.74
N SER A 143 8.11 5.18 9.42
CA SER A 143 6.92 4.72 8.69
C SER A 143 6.96 3.20 8.42
N ALA A 144 6.17 2.70 7.46
CA ALA A 144 6.14 1.28 7.11
C ALA A 144 6.54 1.01 5.65
N GLY A 145 6.58 -0.26 5.22
CA GLY A 145 6.94 -0.62 3.84
C GLY A 145 8.40 -0.34 3.42
N GLY A 146 9.25 0.19 4.31
CA GLY A 146 10.65 0.53 4.02
C GLY A 146 10.87 1.97 3.59
N MET A 147 9.78 2.75 3.51
CA MET A 147 9.82 4.18 3.25
C MET A 147 10.78 4.94 4.20
N PRO A 148 11.44 6.01 3.72
CA PRO A 148 11.36 6.56 2.37
C PRO A 148 12.49 6.11 1.43
N THR A 149 13.38 5.22 1.85
CA THR A 149 14.64 4.95 1.12
C THR A 149 14.71 3.57 0.46
N ARG A 150 13.76 2.68 0.76
CA ARG A 150 13.71 1.32 0.20
C ARG A 150 12.28 0.79 0.14
N VAL A 151 12.13 -0.32 -0.57
CA VAL A 151 10.88 -1.08 -0.64
C VAL A 151 11.12 -2.43 0.03
N LYS A 152 10.49 -2.66 1.18
CA LYS A 152 10.63 -3.90 1.98
C LYS A 152 9.38 -4.77 1.98
N CYS A 153 8.21 -4.20 1.70
CA CYS A 153 6.94 -4.89 1.69
C CYS A 153 5.91 -4.09 0.88
N LEU A 154 5.42 -4.67 -0.20
CA LEU A 154 4.41 -4.10 -1.09
C LEU A 154 3.02 -4.07 -0.45
N HIS A 155 2.66 -5.02 0.43
CA HIS A 155 1.33 -5.02 1.07
C HIS A 155 1.05 -3.71 1.81
N VAL A 156 2.06 -3.17 2.49
CA VAL A 156 1.89 -1.91 3.24
C VAL A 156 1.88 -0.70 2.31
N LEU A 157 2.64 -0.72 1.21
CA LEU A 157 2.64 0.38 0.25
C LEU A 157 1.32 0.44 -0.53
N VAL A 158 0.81 -0.71 -0.95
CA VAL A 158 -0.53 -0.86 -1.54
C VAL A 158 -1.60 -0.45 -0.54
N GLY A 159 -1.49 -0.90 0.71
CA GLY A 159 -2.42 -0.49 1.78
C GLY A 159 -2.46 1.02 1.98
N HIS A 160 -1.29 1.67 2.01
CA HIS A 160 -1.19 3.12 2.12
C HIS A 160 -1.74 3.84 0.88
N ALA A 161 -1.43 3.38 -0.33
CA ALA A 161 -1.95 3.97 -1.57
C ALA A 161 -3.49 3.89 -1.65
N LEU A 162 -4.07 2.74 -1.29
CA LEU A 162 -5.52 2.57 -1.25
C LEU A 162 -6.20 3.48 -0.20
N ALA A 163 -5.53 3.71 0.94
CA ALA A 163 -6.04 4.54 2.03
C ALA A 163 -5.97 6.04 1.71
N ALA A 164 -4.81 6.49 1.21
CA ALA A 164 -4.55 7.91 0.98
C ALA A 164 -5.08 8.40 -0.37
N GLY A 165 -5.29 7.47 -1.30
CA GLY A 165 -5.76 7.74 -2.66
C GLY A 165 -4.63 7.95 -3.67
N PRO A 166 -4.98 7.95 -4.97
CA PRO A 166 -3.99 8.07 -6.05
C PRO A 166 -3.14 9.34 -5.99
N GLY A 167 -1.87 9.18 -6.31
CA GLY A 167 -0.85 10.22 -6.33
C GLY A 167 -0.12 10.43 -5.00
N VAL A 168 -0.56 9.78 -3.91
CA VAL A 168 0.05 9.97 -2.59
C VAL A 168 1.25 9.06 -2.38
N ASN A 169 1.16 7.78 -2.73
CA ASN A 169 2.25 6.83 -2.57
C ASN A 169 2.64 6.24 -3.93
N PRO A 170 3.69 6.77 -4.58
CA PRO A 170 3.96 6.46 -5.97
C PRO A 170 4.29 4.97 -6.20
N VAL A 171 5.05 4.36 -5.29
CA VAL A 171 5.34 2.93 -5.39
C VAL A 171 4.08 2.07 -5.20
N GLY A 172 3.20 2.45 -4.26
CA GLY A 172 1.96 1.72 -4.04
C GLY A 172 0.98 1.82 -5.23
N ASP A 173 0.92 3.00 -5.85
CA ASP A 173 0.14 3.28 -7.05
C ASP A 173 0.66 2.49 -8.27
N GLU A 174 1.98 2.44 -8.48
CA GLU A 174 2.61 1.64 -9.54
C GLU A 174 2.25 0.15 -9.40
N VAL A 175 2.32 -0.36 -8.18
CA VAL A 175 1.95 -1.74 -7.87
C VAL A 175 0.46 -1.98 -8.12
N LEU A 176 -0.42 -1.04 -7.75
CA LEU A 176 -1.86 -1.17 -8.04
C LEU A 176 -2.17 -1.25 -9.54
N VAL A 177 -1.39 -0.57 -10.38
CA VAL A 177 -1.49 -0.70 -11.84
C VAL A 177 -1.02 -2.08 -12.30
N MET A 178 0.13 -2.56 -11.82
CA MET A 178 0.67 -3.88 -12.18
C MET A 178 -0.26 -5.04 -11.78
N LEU A 179 -1.00 -4.88 -10.67
CA LEU A 179 -1.90 -5.91 -10.18
C LEU A 179 -3.18 -6.05 -11.01
N ARG A 180 -3.53 -5.07 -11.86
CA ARG A 180 -4.87 -4.90 -12.45
C ARG A 180 -5.47 -6.16 -13.08
N ASP A 181 -4.65 -6.98 -13.73
CA ASP A 181 -5.10 -8.22 -14.38
C ASP A 181 -5.40 -9.35 -13.37
N ALA A 182 -4.69 -9.37 -12.24
CA ALA A 182 -4.89 -10.33 -11.17
C ALA A 182 -5.92 -9.86 -10.13
N TRP A 183 -5.91 -8.57 -9.78
CA TRP A 183 -6.76 -7.97 -8.77
C TRP A 183 -6.88 -6.44 -8.96
N ARG A 184 -8.06 -5.88 -8.66
CA ARG A 184 -8.28 -4.43 -8.65
C ARG A 184 -9.37 -4.03 -7.64
N PRO A 185 -9.21 -2.91 -6.91
CA PRO A 185 -10.11 -2.48 -5.82
C PRO A 185 -11.53 -2.10 -6.27
N ASP A 186 -11.71 -1.76 -7.54
CA ASP A 186 -12.97 -1.38 -8.18
C ASP A 186 -13.72 -2.59 -8.81
N ARG A 187 -13.25 -3.82 -8.57
CA ARG A 187 -13.94 -5.06 -8.92
C ARG A 187 -13.92 -6.03 -7.73
N CYS A 188 -15.08 -6.53 -7.34
CA CYS A 188 -15.16 -7.47 -6.23
C CYS A 188 -14.57 -8.85 -6.59
N THR A 189 -13.70 -9.36 -5.72
CA THR A 189 -13.21 -10.75 -5.73
C THR A 189 -13.15 -11.35 -4.31
N CYS A 190 -13.76 -10.69 -3.33
CA CYS A 190 -13.73 -11.07 -1.90
C CYS A 190 -14.48 -12.36 -1.58
#